data_AF-A0A3M1SRX5-F1
#
_entry.id   AF-A0A3M1SRX5-F1
#
_cell.length_a   1.000
_cell.length_b   1.000
_cell.length_c   1.000
_cell.angle_alpha   90.00
_cell.angle_beta   90.00
_cell.angle_gamma   90.00
#
_symmetry.space_group_name_H-M   'P 1'
#
loop_
_entity.id
_entity.type
_entity.pdbx_description
1 polymer ?
#
loop_
_entity_poly.entity_id
_entity_poly.type
_entity_poly.pdbx_seq_one_letter_code
_entity_poly.pdbx_strand_id
1 'polypeptide(L)'
;MRTINGCQSIPSIDNPKSSSAGYTAIELLVITIILGILAAIAIPNFLKFLEETKINLLAEQVRQFLRDAQRQAIGDGRSYAVRFQKKRNGITSYEFSPGFGTPNLDDPIGWYFP
;
A
#
# COMPACT_ATOMS: atom_id res chain seq x y z
N MET A 1 73.83 -45.50 -27.39
CA MET A 1 72.76 -45.29 -28.38
C MET A 1 71.50 -44.82 -27.66
N ARG A 2 71.33 -43.50 -27.49
CA ARG A 2 70.10 -42.87 -26.98
C ARG A 2 70.05 -41.45 -27.57
N THR A 3 69.04 -41.16 -28.37
CA THR A 3 68.48 -39.81 -28.41
C THR A 3 66.96 -39.95 -28.36
N ILE A 4 66.40 -39.33 -27.32
CA ILE A 4 64.97 -39.13 -27.15
C ILE A 4 64.59 -37.98 -28.07
N ASN A 5 64.00 -38.28 -29.22
CA ASN A 5 63.34 -37.27 -30.04
C ASN A 5 61.93 -37.05 -29.49
N GLY A 6 61.60 -35.79 -29.19
CA GLY A 6 60.23 -35.35 -28.94
C GLY A 6 60.04 -34.58 -27.65
N CYS A 7 60.58 -33.35 -27.58
CA CYS A 7 60.00 -32.33 -26.70
C CYS A 7 58.92 -31.58 -27.49
N GLN A 8 57.73 -31.53 -26.93
CA GLN A 8 56.48 -31.04 -27.50
C GLN A 8 56.49 -29.52 -27.72
N SER A 9 55.65 -29.03 -28.65
CA SER A 9 55.06 -27.70 -28.52
C SER A 9 53.58 -27.86 -28.18
N ILE A 10 53.22 -27.51 -26.94
CA ILE A 10 51.82 -27.49 -26.51
C ILE A 10 51.15 -26.29 -27.20
N PRO A 11 50.01 -26.47 -27.90
CA PRO A 11 49.27 -25.35 -28.45
C PRO A 11 48.80 -24.45 -27.29
N SER A 12 49.14 -23.16 -27.37
CA SER A 12 48.64 -22.18 -26.42
C SER A 12 47.13 -22.12 -26.56
N ILE A 13 46.41 -22.35 -25.46
CA ILE A 13 44.96 -22.18 -25.42
C ILE A 13 44.69 -20.68 -25.50
N ASP A 14 44.32 -20.21 -26.68
CA ASP A 14 43.89 -18.85 -26.89
C ASP A 14 42.57 -18.65 -26.12
N ASN A 15 42.65 -18.08 -24.93
CA ASN A 15 41.46 -17.70 -24.17
C ASN A 15 40.68 -16.65 -24.97
N PRO A 16 39.43 -16.90 -25.39
CA PRO A 16 38.65 -15.89 -26.08
C PRO A 16 38.49 -14.71 -25.12
N LYS A 17 39.09 -13.55 -25.47
CA LYS A 17 38.85 -12.31 -24.76
C LYS A 17 37.36 -12.00 -24.87
N SER A 18 36.63 -12.20 -23.77
CA SER A 18 35.28 -11.68 -23.63
C SER A 18 35.36 -10.16 -23.67
N SER A 19 34.84 -9.56 -24.73
CA SER A 19 34.66 -8.12 -24.82
C SER A 19 33.55 -7.72 -23.85
N SER A 20 33.93 -7.26 -22.67
CA SER A 20 33.02 -6.57 -21.76
C SER A 20 32.63 -5.24 -22.40
N ALA A 21 31.46 -5.20 -23.04
CA ALA A 21 30.86 -3.97 -23.51
C ALA A 21 30.33 -3.17 -22.31
N GLY A 22 30.66 -1.88 -22.25
CA GLY A 22 30.15 -0.94 -21.24
C GLY A 22 29.06 -0.05 -21.82
N TYR A 23 28.12 0.38 -20.97
CA TYR A 23 27.11 1.37 -21.31
C TYR A 23 27.72 2.77 -21.41
N THR A 24 27.16 3.62 -22.27
CA THR A 24 27.62 5.00 -22.42
C THR A 24 26.95 5.93 -21.40
N ALA A 25 27.57 7.07 -21.08
CA ALA A 25 26.97 8.07 -20.19
C ALA A 25 25.66 8.66 -20.77
N ILE A 26 25.60 8.82 -22.09
CA ILE A 26 24.41 9.32 -22.78
C ILE A 26 23.24 8.30 -22.73
N GLU A 27 23.55 7.02 -22.74
CA GLU A 27 22.54 5.95 -22.65
C GLU A 27 21.84 5.95 -21.29
N LEU A 28 22.61 6.07 -20.20
CA LEU A 28 22.04 6.26 -18.87
C LEU A 28 21.24 7.57 -18.74
N LEU A 29 21.66 8.63 -19.42
CA LEU A 29 20.93 9.91 -19.44
C LEU A 29 19.55 9.75 -20.11
N VAL A 30 19.48 9.08 -21.25
CA VAL A 30 18.19 8.82 -21.93
C VAL A 30 17.31 7.90 -21.08
N ILE A 31 17.89 6.84 -20.48
CA ILE A 31 17.16 5.90 -19.63
C ILE A 31 16.56 6.61 -18.42
N THR A 32 17.32 7.46 -17.72
CA THR A 32 16.83 8.17 -16.53
C THR A 32 15.72 9.16 -16.86
N ILE A 33 15.74 9.80 -18.04
CA ILE A 33 14.64 10.65 -18.51
C ILE A 33 13.36 9.83 -18.69
N ILE A 34 13.45 8.67 -19.37
CA ILE A 34 12.30 7.80 -19.57
C ILE A 34 11.77 7.28 -18.22
N LEU A 35 12.67 6.85 -17.31
CA LEU A 35 12.31 6.42 -15.97
C LEU A 35 11.63 7.55 -15.17
N GLY A 36 12.09 8.80 -15.32
CA GLY A 36 11.48 9.96 -14.69
C GLY A 36 10.03 10.19 -15.14
N ILE A 37 9.77 10.08 -16.44
CA ILE A 37 8.42 10.21 -17.01
C ILE A 37 7.50 9.09 -16.48
N LEU A 38 7.98 7.85 -16.44
CA LEU A 38 7.22 6.72 -15.90
C LEU A 38 6.95 6.90 -14.40
N ALA A 39 7.95 7.31 -13.63
CA ALA A 39 7.84 7.53 -12.20
C ALA A 39 6.82 8.64 -11.87
N ALA A 40 6.78 9.70 -12.67
CA ALA A 40 5.81 10.80 -12.50
C ALA A 40 4.35 10.34 -12.57
N ILE A 41 4.05 9.27 -13.33
CA ILE A 41 2.70 8.70 -13.45
C ILE A 41 2.50 7.56 -12.43
N ALA A 42 3.51 6.71 -12.25
CA ALA A 42 3.40 5.50 -11.42
C ALA A 42 3.30 5.83 -9.92
N ILE A 43 4.10 6.79 -9.43
CA ILE A 43 4.15 7.16 -8.01
C ILE A 43 2.80 7.66 -7.48
N PRO A 44 2.13 8.67 -8.09
CA PRO A 44 0.86 9.15 -7.56
C PRO A 44 -0.23 8.08 -7.60
N ASN A 45 -0.23 7.20 -8.60
CA ASN A 45 -1.18 6.09 -8.67
C ASN A 45 -0.95 5.07 -7.54
N PHE A 46 0.31 4.74 -7.25
CA PHE A 46 0.67 3.86 -6.15
C PHE A 46 0.29 4.43 -4.79
N LEU A 47 0.49 5.74 -4.57
CA LEU A 47 0.08 6.42 -3.35
C LEU A 47 -1.44 6.38 -3.15
N LYS A 48 -2.22 6.60 -4.22
CA LYS A 48 -3.69 6.47 -4.18
C LYS A 48 -4.14 5.06 -3.82
N PHE A 49 -3.51 4.04 -4.40
CA PHE A 49 -3.80 2.64 -4.08
C PHE A 49 -3.57 2.32 -2.59
N LEU A 50 -2.49 2.85 -2.00
CA LEU A 50 -2.23 2.70 -0.56
C LEU A 50 -3.30 3.40 0.29
N GLU A 51 -3.79 4.56 -0.13
CA GLU A 51 -4.86 5.28 0.56
C GLU A 51 -6.21 4.54 0.47
N GLU A 52 -6.57 4.03 -0.71
CA GLU A 52 -7.77 3.21 -0.90
C GLU A 52 -7.73 1.93 -0.06
N THR A 53 -6.56 1.32 0.08
CA THR A 53 -6.38 0.15 0.97
C THR A 53 -6.72 0.50 2.42
N LYS A 54 -6.34 1.69 2.90
CA LYS A 54 -6.71 2.16 4.26
C LYS A 54 -8.22 2.36 4.39
N ILE A 55 -8.88 2.91 3.36
CA ILE A 55 -10.35 3.12 3.37
C ILE A 55 -11.07 1.76 3.40
N ASN A 56 -10.61 0.79 2.62
CA ASN A 56 -11.19 -0.55 2.61
C ASN A 56 -11.00 -1.29 3.95
N LEU A 57 -9.85 -1.10 4.60
CA LEU A 57 -9.59 -1.66 5.94
C LEU A 57 -10.51 -1.04 6.99
N LEU A 58 -10.72 0.28 6.96
CA LEU A 58 -11.65 0.96 7.87
C LEU A 58 -13.10 0.52 7.62
N ALA A 59 -13.51 0.37 6.36
CA ALA A 59 -14.83 -0.13 6.01
C ALA A 59 -15.06 -1.56 6.51
N GLU A 60 -14.05 -2.43 6.43
CA GLU A 60 -14.15 -3.80 6.94
C GLU A 60 -14.21 -3.84 8.46
N GLN A 61 -13.41 -3.03 9.17
CA GLN A 61 -13.49 -2.91 10.63
C GLN A 61 -14.87 -2.43 11.10
N VAL A 62 -15.44 -1.42 10.42
CA VAL A 62 -16.79 -0.94 10.73
C VAL A 62 -17.84 -2.03 10.49
N ARG A 63 -17.73 -2.80 9.40
CA ARG A 63 -18.62 -3.93 9.13
C ARG A 63 -18.51 -5.02 10.19
N GLN A 64 -17.30 -5.33 10.66
CA GLN A 64 -17.08 -6.29 11.74
C GLN A 64 -17.72 -5.81 13.04
N PHE A 65 -17.45 -4.56 13.43
CA PHE A 65 -18.05 -3.95 14.62
C PHE A 65 -19.59 -3.93 14.56
N LEU A 66 -20.19 -3.59 13.41
CA LEU A 66 -21.64 -3.62 13.24
C LEU A 66 -22.21 -5.03 13.38
N ARG A 67 -21.54 -6.05 12.83
CA ARG A 67 -21.97 -7.45 12.98
C ARG A 67 -21.90 -7.90 14.44
N ASP A 68 -20.86 -7.53 15.16
CA ASP A 68 -20.70 -7.89 16.56
C ASP A 68 -21.67 -7.12 17.46
N ALA A 69 -21.87 -5.83 17.21
CA ALA A 69 -22.89 -5.03 17.88
C ALA A 69 -24.30 -5.53 17.60
N GLN A 70 -24.62 -5.96 16.37
CA GLN A 70 -25.90 -6.60 16.05
C GLN A 70 -26.06 -7.93 16.77
N ARG A 71 -25.04 -8.79 16.80
CA ARG A 71 -25.07 -10.04 17.56
C ARG A 71 -25.33 -9.79 19.04
N GLN A 72 -24.68 -8.77 19.60
CA GLN A 72 -24.86 -8.41 21.00
C GLN A 72 -26.22 -7.73 21.25
N ALA A 73 -26.70 -6.88 20.34
CA ALA A 73 -28.02 -6.26 20.42
C ALA A 73 -29.18 -7.25 20.21
N ILE A 74 -28.99 -8.30 19.42
CA ILE A 74 -29.92 -9.44 19.35
C ILE A 74 -29.91 -10.22 20.67
N GLY A 75 -28.77 -10.27 21.37
CA GLY A 75 -28.66 -10.80 22.72
C GLY A 75 -29.32 -9.93 23.81
N ASP A 76 -29.18 -8.60 23.72
CA ASP A 76 -29.58 -7.64 24.76
C ASP A 76 -30.91 -6.89 24.50
N GLY A 77 -31.47 -6.94 23.27
CA GLY A 77 -32.80 -6.42 22.93
C GLY A 77 -32.94 -4.88 22.88
N ARG A 78 -31.86 -4.11 22.70
CA ARG A 78 -31.89 -2.63 22.68
C ARG A 78 -31.36 -2.03 21.37
N SER A 79 -31.99 -0.94 20.91
CA SER A 79 -31.58 -0.22 19.70
C SER A 79 -30.53 0.85 20.00
N TYR A 80 -29.49 0.90 19.17
CA TYR A 80 -28.38 1.85 19.29
C TYR A 80 -28.12 2.57 17.98
N ALA A 81 -27.86 3.88 18.06
CA ALA A 81 -27.51 4.70 16.90
C ALA A 81 -26.02 5.08 16.95
N VAL A 82 -25.35 4.95 15.79
CA VAL A 82 -23.95 5.37 15.60
C VAL A 82 -23.93 6.48 14.56
N ARG A 83 -23.34 7.63 14.90
CA ARG A 83 -23.18 8.74 13.95
C ARG A 83 -21.72 8.93 13.59
N PHE A 84 -21.44 8.95 12.29
CA PHE A 84 -20.11 9.20 11.74
C PHE A 84 -20.01 10.66 11.31
N GLN A 85 -19.10 11.43 11.92
CA GLN A 85 -18.79 12.78 11.46
C GLN A 85 -17.46 12.79 10.71
N LYS A 86 -17.49 13.20 9.43
CA LYS A 86 -16.29 13.34 8.59
C LYS A 86 -15.68 14.71 8.81
N LYS A 87 -14.62 14.81 9.62
CA LYS A 87 -13.84 16.04 9.71
C LYS A 87 -12.88 16.15 8.51
N ARG A 88 -12.63 17.39 8.06
CA ARG A 88 -11.81 17.75 6.89
C ARG A 88 -10.37 17.20 6.94
N ASN A 89 -9.91 16.78 8.12
CA ASN A 89 -8.59 16.21 8.40
C ASN A 89 -8.57 14.68 8.53
N GLY A 90 -9.65 13.97 8.16
CA GLY A 90 -9.66 12.51 8.06
C GLY A 90 -9.88 11.75 9.38
N ILE A 91 -10.13 12.44 10.49
CA ILE A 91 -10.47 11.79 11.77
C ILE A 91 -11.98 11.55 11.82
N THR A 92 -12.38 10.27 11.81
CA THR A 92 -13.78 9.85 12.01
C THR A 92 -13.98 9.50 13.47
N SER A 93 -14.60 10.40 14.24
CA SER A 93 -15.07 10.09 15.60
C SER A 93 -16.41 9.36 15.53
N TYR A 94 -16.59 8.35 16.37
CA TYR A 94 -17.87 7.65 16.56
C TYR A 94 -18.33 7.85 18.00
N GLU A 95 -19.62 8.12 18.16
CA GLU A 95 -20.28 8.20 19.46
C GLU A 95 -21.51 7.29 19.43
N PHE A 96 -21.71 6.54 20.51
CA PHE A 96 -22.77 5.57 20.66
C PHE A 96 -23.85 6.16 21.57
N SER A 97 -25.05 6.38 21.03
CA SER A 97 -26.16 6.95 21.79
C SER A 97 -27.37 6.02 21.75
N PRO A 98 -27.87 5.54 22.91
CA PRO A 98 -29.13 4.81 22.98
C PRO A 98 -30.32 5.79 22.91
N GLY A 99 -31.24 5.59 21.97
CA GLY A 99 -32.52 6.32 21.94
C GLY A 99 -32.95 6.80 20.56
N PHE A 100 -34.17 6.42 20.14
CA PHE A 100 -34.82 6.92 18.93
C PHE A 100 -35.30 8.36 19.16
N GLY A 101 -34.44 9.33 18.87
CA GLY A 101 -34.82 10.74 18.73
C GLY A 101 -34.17 11.30 17.47
N THR A 102 -34.96 11.92 16.60
CA THR A 102 -34.46 12.60 15.41
C THR A 102 -33.39 13.61 15.81
N PRO A 103 -32.22 13.64 15.16
CA PRO A 103 -31.22 14.61 15.51
C PRO A 103 -31.62 16.01 15.08
N ASN A 104 -31.74 16.93 16.03
CA ASN A 104 -31.59 18.33 15.70
C ASN A 104 -30.11 18.59 15.37
N LEU A 105 -29.87 19.28 14.25
CA LEU A 105 -28.55 19.53 13.69
C LEU A 105 -27.82 20.72 14.35
N ASP A 106 -28.45 21.35 15.35
CA ASP A 106 -28.00 22.60 15.96
C ASP A 106 -27.59 22.46 17.44
N ASP A 107 -27.62 21.25 18.02
CA ASP A 107 -27.28 21.02 19.43
C ASP A 107 -25.78 20.69 19.60
N PRO A 108 -24.97 21.52 20.31
CA PRO A 108 -23.54 21.30 20.36
C PRO A 108 -23.11 20.15 21.28
N ILE A 109 -23.69 20.01 22.46
CA ILE A 109 -23.47 18.88 23.39
C ILE A 109 -24.57 18.98 24.45
N GLY A 110 -25.53 18.06 24.47
CA GLY A 110 -26.70 18.15 25.35
C GLY A 110 -27.17 16.78 25.80
N TRP A 111 -26.54 16.25 26.85
CA TRP A 111 -26.99 15.06 27.55
C TRP A 111 -28.19 15.40 28.44
N TYR A 112 -29.40 15.11 27.98
CA TYR A 112 -30.55 15.00 28.88
C TYR A 112 -31.53 13.94 28.37
N PHE A 113 -31.82 12.97 29.23
CA PHE A 113 -33.02 12.14 29.19
C PHE A 113 -33.58 12.07 30.62
N PRO A 114 -34.92 12.03 30.81
CA PRO A 114 -35.54 11.60 32.06
C PRO A 114 -35.38 10.08 32.28
#